data_AF-A0AAD3DEX1-F1
#
_entry.id   AF-A0AAD3DEX1-F1
#
_cell.length_a   1.000
_cell.length_b   1.000
_cell.length_c   1.000
_cell.angle_alpha   90.00
_cell.angle_beta   90.00
_cell.angle_gamma   90.00
#
_symmetry.space_group_name_H-M   'P 1'
#
loop_
_entity.id
_entity.type
_entity.pdbx_description
1 polymer ?
#
loop_
_entity_poly.entity_id
_entity_poly.type
_entity_poly.pdbx_seq_one_letter_code
_entity_poly.pdbx_strand_id
1 'polypeptide(L)'
;MAQAGQGAMPAAPAAPTTTYFDFFSDAANNTMDGHVQTLLAPYNDFNNFTPVQVEDLALSGRQGQPAVTYCFIVYHEESERIHAYINPSTYTASPIRTTPHDGENFIQVGDLMEQQFSVAIWPRSMYHQSNNMLVPTAAQLDNLIAADPDDELFGPFQANDPNVELIRTRYCCLVPHAYIPLVMDRPYTPKELWITLRGAIVNDQLEQQCEPLINYLRACMSRPTPNDLSHLALDSDDLPTVVALDPDLIAHRRRLLYEDFPHFNNAVGHAQATLVSQGIHALTQEVHLGRIESQQERDRARNKTFQSEYPASYNKLLTYAQVQNGNLLQPVWNQLARSK
;
A
#
# COMPACT_ATOMS: atom_id res chain seq x y z
N MET A 1 18.93 -44.48 48.14
CA MET A 1 18.85 -44.36 46.68
C MET A 1 17.39 -44.34 46.28
N ALA A 2 16.88 -43.18 45.87
CA ALA A 2 15.75 -42.98 44.95
C ALA A 2 15.39 -41.49 44.97
N GLN A 3 15.96 -40.71 44.04
CA GLN A 3 15.50 -39.35 43.72
C GLN A 3 14.23 -39.48 42.85
N ALA A 4 13.12 -38.93 43.33
CA ALA A 4 11.89 -38.79 42.56
C ALA A 4 12.06 -37.64 41.56
N GLY A 5 11.85 -37.94 40.28
CA GLY A 5 11.96 -37.00 39.17
C GLY A 5 10.90 -35.90 39.22
N GLN A 6 11.34 -34.65 39.06
CA GLN A 6 10.48 -33.52 38.71
C GLN A 6 9.97 -33.73 37.28
N GLY A 7 8.67 -33.99 37.15
CA GLY A 7 7.98 -33.98 35.87
C GLY A 7 7.98 -32.55 35.31
N ALA A 8 8.59 -32.35 34.16
CA ALA A 8 8.46 -31.13 33.38
C ALA A 8 6.99 -30.94 33.00
N MET A 9 6.40 -29.81 33.40
CA MET A 9 5.08 -29.42 32.92
C MET A 9 5.16 -29.22 31.39
N PRO A 10 4.19 -29.69 30.61
CA PRO A 10 4.15 -29.43 29.18
C PRO A 10 4.08 -27.91 28.97
N ALA A 11 4.93 -27.40 28.08
CA ALA A 11 4.93 -26.00 27.69
C ALA A 11 3.52 -25.60 27.21
N ALA A 12 3.05 -24.44 27.67
CA ALA A 12 1.79 -23.88 27.19
C ALA A 12 1.83 -23.78 25.66
N PRO A 13 0.74 -24.09 24.94
CA PRO A 13 0.72 -23.91 23.49
C PRO A 13 1.04 -22.45 23.17
N ALA A 14 1.94 -22.22 22.21
CA ALA A 14 2.28 -20.89 21.74
C ALA A 14 1.00 -20.13 21.36
N ALA A 15 0.94 -18.85 21.73
CA ALA A 15 -0.18 -18.00 21.36
C ALA A 15 -0.36 -18.03 19.83
N PRO A 16 -1.60 -18.10 19.30
CA PRO A 16 -1.81 -18.09 17.87
C PRO A 16 -1.28 -16.78 17.28
N THR A 17 -0.52 -16.87 16.21
CA THR A 17 0.03 -15.74 15.45
C THR A 17 -1.10 -14.87 14.92
N THR A 18 -1.31 -13.68 15.47
CA THR A 18 -2.47 -12.85 15.08
C THR A 18 -2.14 -11.70 14.14
N THR A 19 -0.85 -11.46 13.93
CA THR A 19 -0.31 -10.35 13.14
C THR A 19 0.74 -10.86 12.18
N TYR A 20 1.02 -10.11 11.12
CA TYR A 20 2.20 -10.39 10.29
C TYR A 20 3.48 -10.17 11.08
N PHE A 21 3.52 -9.25 12.07
CA PHE A 21 4.70 -9.10 12.93
C PHE A 21 5.05 -10.41 13.63
N ASP A 22 4.07 -11.07 14.24
CA ASP A 22 4.25 -12.37 14.87
C ASP A 22 4.60 -13.44 13.82
N PHE A 23 3.99 -13.38 12.62
CA PHE A 23 4.23 -14.33 11.54
C PHE A 23 5.69 -14.33 11.10
N PHE A 24 6.25 -13.14 10.87
CA PHE A 24 7.63 -12.97 10.43
C PHE A 24 8.64 -13.14 11.57
N SER A 25 8.22 -12.98 12.82
CA SER A 25 9.05 -13.24 14.01
C SER A 25 9.23 -14.73 14.29
N ASP A 26 8.35 -15.58 13.77
CA ASP A 26 8.47 -17.03 13.90
C ASP A 26 9.44 -17.60 12.84
N ALA A 27 10.57 -18.13 13.31
CA ALA A 27 11.58 -18.76 12.46
C ALA A 27 11.02 -19.96 11.66
N ALA A 28 9.95 -20.61 12.11
CA ALA A 28 9.32 -21.71 11.37
C ALA A 28 8.68 -21.25 10.04
N ASN A 29 8.30 -19.97 9.94
CA ASN A 29 7.71 -19.38 8.74
C ASN A 29 8.77 -18.86 7.75
N ASN A 30 10.04 -18.78 8.17
CA ASN A 30 11.14 -18.34 7.32
C ASN A 30 11.54 -19.43 6.30
N THR A 31 10.75 -19.54 5.24
CA THR A 31 11.02 -20.45 4.11
C THR A 31 12.12 -19.96 3.17
N MET A 32 12.72 -18.80 3.47
CA MET A 32 13.67 -18.09 2.60
C MET A 32 15.11 -18.15 3.09
N ASP A 33 15.37 -18.88 4.18
CA ASP A 33 16.69 -18.96 4.81
C ASP A 33 17.76 -19.46 3.81
N GLY A 34 18.89 -18.76 3.75
CA GLY A 34 19.99 -19.05 2.81
C GLY A 34 19.80 -18.64 1.33
N HIS A 35 18.66 -18.05 0.95
CA HIS A 35 18.38 -17.64 -0.44
C HIS A 35 18.26 -16.12 -0.66
N VAL A 36 18.65 -15.32 0.34
CA VAL A 36 18.52 -13.85 0.33
C VAL A 36 19.13 -13.20 -0.91
N GLN A 37 20.32 -13.62 -1.33
CA GLN A 37 21.00 -13.07 -2.51
C GLN A 37 20.20 -13.30 -3.81
N THR A 38 19.64 -14.50 -3.99
CA THR A 38 18.82 -14.82 -5.17
C THR A 38 17.54 -14.00 -5.18
N LEU A 39 16.95 -13.80 -4.00
CA LEU A 39 15.72 -13.06 -3.81
C LEU A 39 15.87 -11.57 -4.13
N LEU A 40 16.99 -10.99 -3.72
CA LEU A 40 17.31 -9.58 -3.94
C LEU A 40 17.96 -9.31 -5.30
N ALA A 41 18.37 -10.34 -6.05
CA ALA A 41 19.02 -10.17 -7.35
C ALA A 41 18.26 -9.29 -8.36
N PRO A 42 16.90 -9.32 -8.45
CA PRO A 42 16.15 -8.43 -9.33
C PRO A 42 16.20 -6.94 -8.93
N TYR A 43 16.63 -6.65 -7.70
CA TYR A 43 16.75 -5.32 -7.11
C TYR A 43 18.20 -4.80 -7.06
N ASN A 44 19.18 -5.59 -7.54
CA ASN A 44 20.59 -5.17 -7.66
C ASN A 44 20.77 -3.95 -8.56
N ASP A 45 21.87 -3.23 -8.35
CA ASP A 45 22.26 -2.14 -9.24
C ASP A 45 22.54 -2.61 -10.66
N PHE A 46 22.18 -1.78 -11.63
CA PHE A 46 22.45 -2.01 -13.06
C PHE A 46 21.99 -3.37 -13.60
N ASN A 47 21.00 -4.00 -12.96
CA ASN A 47 20.46 -5.26 -13.44
C ASN A 47 19.60 -5.06 -14.71
N ASN A 48 19.47 -6.13 -15.51
CA ASN A 48 18.74 -6.13 -16.78
C ASN A 48 17.31 -6.66 -16.67
N PHE A 49 16.79 -6.91 -15.47
CA PHE A 49 15.41 -7.35 -15.31
C PHE A 49 14.47 -6.21 -15.71
N THR A 50 13.54 -6.52 -16.60
CA THR A 50 12.45 -5.59 -16.94
C THR A 50 11.48 -5.46 -15.76
N PRO A 51 10.76 -4.35 -15.62
CA PRO A 51 9.77 -4.19 -14.55
C PRO A 51 8.74 -5.32 -14.50
N VAL A 52 8.26 -5.77 -15.66
CA VAL A 52 7.30 -6.88 -15.78
C VAL A 52 7.88 -8.17 -15.22
N GLN A 53 9.15 -8.48 -15.50
CA GLN A 53 9.78 -9.69 -14.94
C GLN A 53 9.90 -9.63 -13.42
N VAL A 54 10.17 -8.45 -12.84
CA VAL A 54 10.28 -8.30 -11.39
C VAL A 54 8.92 -8.39 -10.72
N GLU A 55 7.89 -7.81 -11.34
CA GLU A 55 6.49 -7.96 -10.92
C GLU A 55 6.05 -9.43 -10.96
N ASP A 56 6.28 -10.14 -12.07
CA ASP A 56 5.95 -11.56 -12.19
C ASP A 56 6.65 -12.39 -11.10
N LEU A 57 7.92 -12.10 -10.82
CA LEU A 57 8.67 -12.74 -9.74
C LEU A 57 8.05 -12.44 -8.36
N ALA A 58 7.72 -11.17 -8.10
CA ALA A 58 7.10 -10.75 -6.84
C ALA A 58 5.72 -11.41 -6.62
N LEU A 59 4.91 -11.55 -7.67
CA LEU A 59 3.58 -12.17 -7.60
C LEU A 59 3.64 -13.70 -7.58
N SER A 60 4.65 -14.30 -8.24
CA SER A 60 4.81 -15.76 -8.31
C SER A 60 5.22 -16.42 -6.99
N GLY A 61 5.81 -15.67 -6.05
CA GLY A 61 6.20 -16.21 -4.73
C GLY A 61 5.03 -16.82 -3.94
N ARG A 62 3.82 -16.30 -4.15
CA ARG A 62 2.57 -16.82 -3.60
C ARG A 62 2.05 -18.08 -4.30
N GLN A 63 2.41 -18.25 -5.57
CA GLN A 63 1.99 -19.40 -6.38
C GLN A 63 2.90 -20.62 -6.16
N GLY A 64 4.06 -20.42 -5.54
CA GLY A 64 4.99 -21.48 -5.14
C GLY A 64 4.44 -22.39 -4.04
N GLN A 65 5.08 -23.55 -3.86
CA GLN A 65 4.85 -24.47 -2.75
C GLN A 65 6.19 -24.70 -2.03
N PRO A 66 6.40 -24.17 -0.81
CA PRO A 66 5.44 -23.41 0.00
C PRO A 66 5.16 -22.00 -0.56
N ALA A 67 3.97 -21.46 -0.28
CA ALA A 67 3.64 -20.07 -0.60
C ALA A 67 4.46 -19.13 0.28
N VAL A 68 5.01 -18.07 -0.31
CA VAL A 68 5.87 -17.12 0.39
C VAL A 68 5.21 -15.75 0.48
N THR A 69 5.23 -15.16 1.68
CA THR A 69 4.80 -13.78 1.90
C THR A 69 5.98 -12.84 1.77
N TYR A 70 5.91 -11.94 0.80
CA TYR A 70 6.90 -10.88 0.61
C TYR A 70 6.49 -9.58 1.28
N CYS A 71 7.49 -8.81 1.70
CA CYS A 71 7.35 -7.45 2.19
C CYS A 71 8.26 -6.52 1.37
N PHE A 72 7.72 -5.39 0.96
CA PHE A 72 8.37 -4.35 0.19
C PHE A 72 8.42 -3.07 0.99
N ILE A 73 9.49 -2.30 0.82
CA ILE A 73 9.60 -0.94 1.34
C ILE A 73 9.60 0.07 0.19
N VAL A 74 8.92 1.20 0.41
CA VAL A 74 8.79 2.31 -0.54
C VAL A 74 8.99 3.63 0.21
N TYR A 75 9.74 4.56 -0.39
CA TYR A 75 9.90 5.92 0.13
C TYR A 75 8.71 6.79 -0.32
N HIS A 76 8.07 7.47 0.62
CA HIS A 76 6.95 8.37 0.36
C HIS A 76 7.38 9.81 0.54
N GLU A 77 7.30 10.60 -0.52
CA GLU A 77 7.68 12.02 -0.49
C GLU A 77 6.86 12.85 0.49
N GLU A 78 5.53 12.65 0.55
CA GLU A 78 4.63 13.48 1.38
C GLU A 78 4.91 13.35 2.88
N SER A 79 5.39 12.18 3.28
CA SER A 79 5.69 11.87 4.69
C SER A 79 7.18 11.86 5.00
N GLU A 80 8.03 11.97 3.97
CA GLU A 80 9.48 11.76 4.00
C GLU A 80 9.89 10.48 4.74
N ARG A 81 9.07 9.43 4.62
CA ARG A 81 9.19 8.18 5.38
C ARG A 81 9.11 6.98 4.47
N ILE A 82 9.71 5.88 4.94
CA ILE A 82 9.67 4.58 4.30
C ILE A 82 8.50 3.79 4.90
N HIS A 83 7.62 3.30 4.04
CA HIS A 83 6.46 2.49 4.40
C HIS A 83 6.66 1.04 3.96
N ALA A 84 6.20 0.11 4.80
CA ALA A 84 6.23 -1.31 4.52
C ALA A 84 4.88 -1.79 3.95
N TYR A 85 4.97 -2.59 2.89
CA TYR A 85 3.86 -3.14 2.15
C TYR A 85 4.00 -4.64 2.01
N ILE A 86 2.95 -5.38 2.32
CA ILE A 86 3.02 -6.84 2.48
C ILE A 86 2.09 -7.51 1.48
N ASN A 87 2.52 -8.68 1.00
CA ASN A 87 1.64 -9.60 0.29
C ASN A 87 1.02 -8.97 -0.98
N PRO A 88 1.84 -8.68 -2.01
CA PRO A 88 1.32 -8.28 -3.32
C PRO A 88 0.52 -9.43 -3.94
N SER A 89 -0.60 -9.10 -4.58
CA SER A 89 -1.46 -10.06 -5.25
C SER A 89 -2.22 -9.42 -6.40
N THR A 90 -2.35 -10.13 -7.51
CA THR A 90 -3.24 -9.73 -8.60
C THR A 90 -4.66 -10.19 -8.32
N TYR A 91 -5.61 -9.28 -8.52
CA TYR A 91 -7.02 -9.64 -8.51
C TYR A 91 -7.38 -10.32 -9.83
N THR A 92 -7.45 -11.65 -9.81
CA THR A 92 -7.80 -12.44 -10.99
C THR A 92 -9.27 -12.26 -11.37
N ALA A 93 -9.50 -11.87 -12.63
CA ALA A 93 -10.84 -11.73 -13.18
C ALA A 93 -11.66 -13.02 -13.05
N SER A 94 -12.90 -12.89 -12.58
CA SER A 94 -13.82 -14.02 -12.52
C SER A 94 -14.51 -14.22 -13.88
N PRO A 95 -14.61 -15.46 -14.39
CA PRO A 95 -15.32 -15.72 -15.65
C PRO A 95 -16.84 -15.50 -15.53
N ILE A 96 -17.37 -15.36 -14.30
CA ILE A 96 -18.82 -15.26 -14.03
C ILE A 96 -19.24 -13.81 -13.81
N ARG A 97 -18.35 -12.96 -13.26
CA ARG A 97 -18.66 -11.56 -12.93
C ARG A 97 -17.43 -10.71 -13.16
N THR A 98 -17.58 -9.68 -14.00
CA THR A 98 -16.56 -8.63 -14.15
C THR A 98 -16.59 -7.70 -12.94
N THR A 99 -15.42 -7.42 -12.38
CA THR A 99 -15.25 -6.43 -11.31
C THR A 99 -14.38 -5.29 -11.80
N PRO A 100 -14.46 -4.08 -11.20
CA PRO A 100 -13.56 -2.98 -11.55
C PRO A 100 -12.09 -3.26 -11.20
N HIS A 101 -11.81 -4.32 -10.42
CA HIS A 101 -10.47 -4.69 -9.97
C HIS A 101 -9.80 -5.73 -10.86
N ASP A 102 -10.48 -6.23 -11.89
CA ASP A 102 -10.00 -7.34 -12.71
C ASP A 102 -8.66 -7.02 -13.38
N GLY A 103 -7.61 -7.76 -13.00
CA GLY A 103 -6.25 -7.59 -13.51
C GLY A 103 -5.40 -6.56 -12.76
N GLU A 104 -5.96 -5.88 -11.77
CA GLU A 104 -5.23 -4.92 -10.93
C GLU A 104 -4.40 -5.64 -9.85
N ASN A 105 -3.25 -5.03 -9.52
CA ASN A 105 -2.41 -5.50 -8.43
C ASN A 105 -2.72 -4.74 -7.14
N PHE A 106 -2.80 -5.50 -6.05
CA PHE A 106 -3.06 -4.97 -4.73
C PHE A 106 -1.98 -5.41 -3.76
N ILE A 107 -1.72 -4.58 -2.76
CA ILE A 107 -0.80 -4.89 -1.67
C ILE A 107 -1.41 -4.45 -0.34
N GLN A 108 -1.06 -5.11 0.76
CA GLN A 108 -1.47 -4.69 2.09
C GLN A 108 -0.56 -3.57 2.59
N VAL A 109 -1.16 -2.58 3.25
CA VAL A 109 -0.45 -1.49 3.92
C VAL A 109 -0.36 -1.82 5.41
N GLY A 110 0.86 -1.90 5.94
CA GLY A 110 1.10 -2.17 7.35
C GLY A 110 0.63 -3.55 7.84
N ASP A 111 0.60 -3.69 9.17
CA ASP A 111 0.20 -4.93 9.84
C ASP A 111 -1.31 -5.07 10.02
N LEU A 112 -1.78 -6.23 10.47
CA LEU A 112 -3.15 -6.52 10.81
C LEU A 112 -3.53 -5.89 12.14
N MET A 113 -4.60 -5.09 12.13
CA MET A 113 -5.22 -4.56 13.35
C MET A 113 -6.59 -5.21 13.52
N GLU A 114 -6.80 -5.96 14.62
CA GLU A 114 -8.08 -6.65 14.88
C GLU A 114 -8.57 -7.54 13.72
N GLN A 115 -7.65 -8.20 13.00
CA GLN A 115 -7.92 -8.99 11.78
C GLN A 115 -8.48 -8.17 10.60
N GLN A 116 -8.37 -6.85 10.66
CA GLN A 116 -8.63 -5.94 9.55
C GLN A 116 -7.32 -5.61 8.84
N PHE A 117 -7.43 -5.34 7.55
CA PHE A 117 -6.31 -4.98 6.67
C PHE A 117 -6.65 -3.71 5.89
N SER A 118 -5.64 -2.90 5.61
CA SER A 118 -5.71 -1.80 4.64
C SER A 118 -5.03 -2.24 3.34
N VAL A 119 -5.58 -1.83 2.21
CA VAL A 119 -5.10 -2.29 0.89
C VAL A 119 -4.86 -1.08 0.00
N ALA A 120 -3.77 -1.12 -0.75
CA ALA A 120 -3.44 -0.14 -1.77
C ALA A 120 -3.36 -0.81 -3.15
N ILE A 121 -3.65 -0.03 -4.20
CA ILE A 121 -3.27 -0.39 -5.57
C ILE A 121 -1.73 -0.36 -5.62
N TRP A 122 -1.15 -1.39 -6.22
CA TRP A 122 0.29 -1.53 -6.37
C TRP A 122 0.69 -1.34 -7.83
N PRO A 123 1.12 -0.12 -8.23
CA PRO A 123 1.42 0.16 -9.62
C PRO A 123 2.72 -0.51 -10.06
N ARG A 124 2.78 -0.91 -11.35
CA ARG A 124 3.99 -1.48 -11.97
C ARG A 124 5.19 -0.55 -11.91
N SER A 125 4.97 0.77 -11.84
CA SER A 125 6.01 1.80 -11.69
C SER A 125 6.89 1.55 -10.46
N MET A 126 6.39 0.90 -9.40
CA MET A 126 7.19 0.50 -8.24
C MET A 126 8.39 -0.38 -8.63
N TYR A 127 8.21 -1.22 -9.64
CA TYR A 127 9.27 -2.07 -10.16
C TYR A 127 10.14 -1.38 -11.21
N HIS A 128 9.96 -0.10 -11.52
CA HIS A 128 10.86 0.62 -12.41
C HIS A 128 12.20 0.91 -11.72
N GLN A 129 13.27 0.97 -12.51
CA GLN A 129 14.56 1.47 -12.05
C GLN A 129 14.56 3.00 -12.07
N SER A 130 15.15 3.57 -11.04
CA SER A 130 15.48 5.00 -10.96
C SER A 130 16.53 5.40 -11.99
N ASN A 131 16.76 6.70 -12.12
CA ASN A 131 17.91 7.23 -12.85
C ASN A 131 19.22 6.93 -12.08
N ASN A 132 20.36 7.02 -12.78
CA ASN A 132 21.65 6.89 -12.14
C ASN A 132 21.82 7.97 -11.07
N MET A 133 22.21 7.58 -9.86
CA MET A 133 22.35 8.46 -8.71
C MET A 133 23.73 8.31 -8.08
N LEU A 134 24.27 9.43 -7.58
CA LEU A 134 25.53 9.46 -6.86
C LEU A 134 25.23 9.43 -5.36
N VAL A 135 25.69 8.37 -4.69
CA VAL A 135 25.43 8.15 -3.27
C VAL A 135 26.75 7.86 -2.55
N PRO A 136 26.88 8.19 -1.25
CA PRO A 136 28.08 7.88 -0.50
C PRO A 136 28.17 6.36 -0.29
N THR A 137 29.37 5.81 -0.15
CA THR A 137 29.55 4.41 0.29
C THR A 137 28.87 4.20 1.63
N ALA A 138 28.52 2.95 1.95
CA ALA A 138 27.85 2.66 3.21
C ALA A 138 28.67 3.13 4.44
N ALA A 139 29.99 2.91 4.42
CA ALA A 139 30.89 3.39 5.46
C ALA A 139 30.98 4.93 5.50
N GLN A 140 30.92 5.60 4.35
CA GLN A 140 30.90 7.05 4.30
C GLN A 140 29.57 7.61 4.84
N LEU A 141 28.45 6.94 4.57
CA LEU A 141 27.15 7.32 5.11
C LEU A 141 27.13 7.22 6.64
N ASP A 142 27.71 6.16 7.21
CA ASP A 142 27.86 6.02 8.66
C ASP A 142 28.69 7.18 9.26
N ASN A 143 29.77 7.61 8.58
CA ASN A 143 30.57 8.76 8.99
C ASN A 143 29.79 10.08 8.90
N LEU A 144 28.97 10.27 7.87
CA LEU A 144 28.14 11.47 7.68
C LEU A 144 27.07 11.57 8.77
N ILE A 145 26.39 10.46 9.09
CA ILE A 145 25.41 10.40 10.18
C ILE A 145 26.07 10.70 11.53
N ALA A 146 27.28 10.20 11.76
CA ALA A 146 28.03 10.47 12.99
C ALA A 146 28.51 11.92 13.09
N ALA A 147 28.82 12.57 11.97
CA ALA A 147 29.25 13.96 11.92
C ALA A 147 28.07 14.93 12.12
N ASP A 148 26.94 14.66 11.45
CA ASP A 148 25.76 15.52 11.41
C ASP A 148 24.50 14.72 11.81
N PRO A 149 24.30 14.43 13.11
CA PRO A 149 23.24 13.54 13.58
C PRO A 149 21.83 14.11 13.42
N ASP A 150 21.69 15.43 13.25
CA ASP A 150 20.40 16.11 13.07
C ASP A 150 19.92 16.08 11.62
N ASP A 151 20.79 15.79 10.65
CA ASP A 151 20.45 15.72 9.24
C ASP A 151 19.81 14.36 8.88
N GLU A 152 18.76 14.37 8.04
CA GLU A 152 18.09 13.16 7.55
C GLU A 152 18.51 12.78 6.12
N LEU A 153 18.95 13.76 5.33
CA LEU A 153 19.35 13.59 3.92
C LEU A 153 20.74 14.21 3.69
N PHE A 154 21.57 13.50 2.92
CA PHE A 154 22.95 13.85 2.66
C PHE A 154 23.19 14.15 1.17
N GLY A 155 24.25 14.90 0.90
CA GLY A 155 24.58 15.39 -0.44
C GLY A 155 24.05 16.81 -0.69
N PRO A 156 24.02 17.28 -1.95
CA PRO A 156 24.29 16.51 -3.17
C PRO A 156 25.76 16.12 -3.33
N PHE A 157 26.00 14.97 -3.96
CA PHE A 157 27.34 14.42 -4.20
C PHE A 157 27.80 14.66 -5.65
N GLN A 158 29.11 14.71 -5.86
CA GLN A 158 29.74 14.84 -7.18
C GLN A 158 30.51 13.58 -7.56
N ALA A 159 30.62 13.29 -8.86
CA ALA A 159 31.20 12.04 -9.36
C ALA A 159 32.68 11.81 -8.97
N ASN A 160 33.39 12.87 -8.59
CA ASN A 160 34.80 12.81 -8.18
C ASN A 160 35.00 12.92 -6.66
N ASP A 161 33.91 12.97 -5.89
CA ASP A 161 34.00 12.99 -4.43
C ASP A 161 34.52 11.64 -3.92
N PRO A 162 35.42 11.64 -2.92
CA PRO A 162 35.90 10.40 -2.34
C PRO A 162 34.74 9.64 -1.69
N ASN A 163 34.77 8.31 -1.81
CA ASN A 163 33.76 7.42 -1.23
C ASN A 163 32.33 7.71 -1.73
N VAL A 164 32.17 8.10 -2.99
CA VAL A 164 30.89 8.22 -3.69
C VAL A 164 30.83 7.19 -4.82
N GLU A 165 29.67 6.57 -4.98
CA GLU A 165 29.40 5.54 -5.97
C GLU A 165 28.19 5.92 -6.82
N LEU A 166 28.23 5.53 -8.10
CA LEU A 166 27.09 5.61 -8.99
C LEU A 166 26.26 4.34 -8.85
N ILE A 167 25.02 4.45 -8.39
CA ILE A 167 24.11 3.30 -8.21
C ILE A 167 22.81 3.50 -8.99
N ARG A 168 21.98 2.45 -9.08
CA ARG A 168 20.66 2.49 -9.69
C ARG A 168 19.74 1.45 -9.07
N THR A 169 18.79 1.90 -8.26
CA THR A 169 17.84 1.05 -7.53
C THR A 169 16.45 1.09 -8.15
N ARG A 170 15.55 0.20 -7.71
CA ARG A 170 14.11 0.31 -8.03
C ARG A 170 13.36 1.16 -7.01
N TYR A 171 12.18 1.64 -7.37
CA TYR A 171 11.35 2.47 -6.47
C TYR A 171 10.73 1.70 -5.30
N CYS A 172 10.71 0.36 -5.38
CA CYS A 172 10.52 -0.51 -4.23
C CYS A 172 11.72 -1.43 -4.02
N CYS A 173 11.93 -1.85 -2.79
CA CYS A 173 12.89 -2.89 -2.45
C CYS A 173 12.24 -3.97 -1.61
N LEU A 174 12.60 -5.23 -1.87
CA LEU A 174 12.15 -6.36 -1.08
C LEU A 174 12.93 -6.43 0.24
N VAL A 175 12.25 -6.71 1.34
CA VAL A 175 12.86 -6.93 2.65
C VAL A 175 12.97 -8.44 2.92
N PRO A 176 14.18 -8.97 3.19
CA PRO A 176 14.35 -10.36 3.58
C PRO A 176 13.55 -10.71 4.85
N HIS A 177 13.01 -11.92 4.91
CA HIS A 177 12.08 -12.36 5.96
C HIS A 177 12.55 -12.05 7.39
N ALA A 178 13.83 -12.33 7.69
CA ALA A 178 14.41 -12.12 9.02
C ALA A 178 14.36 -10.66 9.49
N TYR A 179 14.27 -9.70 8.56
CA TYR A 179 14.28 -8.28 8.86
C TYR A 179 12.92 -7.61 8.74
N ILE A 180 11.88 -8.33 8.31
CA ILE A 180 10.54 -7.75 8.15
C ILE A 180 10.00 -7.18 9.48
N PRO A 181 10.13 -7.85 10.64
CA PRO A 181 9.64 -7.28 11.91
C PRO A 181 10.24 -5.90 12.24
N LEU A 182 11.43 -5.58 11.73
CA LEU A 182 12.11 -4.29 11.94
C LEU A 182 11.50 -3.13 11.12
N VAL A 183 10.66 -3.42 10.13
CA VAL A 183 10.10 -2.40 9.22
C VAL A 183 8.58 -2.21 9.36
N MET A 184 7.89 -3.02 10.16
CA MET A 184 6.42 -3.06 10.14
C MET A 184 5.72 -2.27 11.25
N ASP A 185 6.42 -1.90 12.32
CA ASP A 185 5.80 -1.23 13.47
C ASP A 185 5.23 0.15 13.08
N ARG A 186 6.00 0.92 12.31
CA ARG A 186 5.62 2.26 11.86
C ARG A 186 6.37 2.68 10.60
N PRO A 187 5.95 3.76 9.93
CA PRO A 187 6.79 4.41 8.92
C PRO A 187 8.05 5.01 9.56
N TYR A 188 9.21 4.68 9.00
CA TYR A 188 10.52 5.12 9.50
C TYR A 188 11.10 6.24 8.66
N THR A 189 11.88 7.15 9.25
CA THR A 189 12.75 7.99 8.42
C THR A 189 13.84 7.11 7.81
N PRO A 190 14.40 7.48 6.63
CA PRO A 190 15.51 6.74 6.03
C PRO A 190 16.67 6.49 7.00
N LYS A 191 17.02 7.49 7.84
CA LYS A 191 18.08 7.38 8.85
C LYS A 191 17.73 6.42 9.99
N GLU A 192 16.51 6.51 10.53
CA GLU A 192 16.06 5.56 11.56
C GLU A 192 16.16 4.12 11.04
N LEU A 193 15.66 3.90 9.83
CA LEU A 193 15.67 2.57 9.23
C LEU A 193 17.09 2.11 8.90
N TRP A 194 17.99 2.99 8.46
CA TRP A 194 19.40 2.67 8.29
C TRP A 194 20.02 2.16 9.57
N ILE A 195 19.88 2.89 10.68
CA ILE A 195 20.46 2.51 11.96
C ILE A 195 19.95 1.15 12.44
N THR A 196 18.64 0.90 12.33
CA THR A 196 18.03 -0.37 12.77
C THR A 196 18.34 -1.52 11.83
N LEU A 197 18.04 -1.37 10.53
CA LEU A 197 18.12 -2.45 9.55
C LEU A 197 19.56 -2.78 9.16
N ARG A 198 20.40 -1.76 8.90
CA ARG A 198 21.81 -1.99 8.60
C ARG A 198 22.55 -2.53 9.82
N GLY A 199 22.25 -2.00 11.01
CA GLY A 199 22.81 -2.53 12.26
C GLY A 199 22.58 -4.03 12.42
N ALA A 200 21.35 -4.50 12.13
CA ALA A 200 21.02 -5.92 12.14
C ALA A 200 21.78 -6.71 11.06
N ILE A 201 21.80 -6.22 9.81
CA ILE A 201 22.50 -6.89 8.69
C ILE A 201 24.00 -7.04 8.95
N VAL A 202 24.65 -6.01 9.52
CA VAL A 202 26.07 -6.03 9.89
C VAL A 202 26.33 -7.05 10.99
N ASN A 203 25.47 -7.08 12.02
CA ASN A 203 25.57 -8.05 13.12
C ASN A 203 25.46 -9.49 12.60
N ASP A 204 24.62 -9.73 11.60
CA ASP A 204 24.41 -11.04 11.00
C ASP A 204 25.46 -11.40 9.93
N GLN A 205 26.38 -10.48 9.60
CA GLN A 205 27.41 -10.65 8.56
C GLN A 205 26.83 -10.91 7.15
N LEU A 206 25.65 -10.36 6.86
CA LEU A 206 24.93 -10.57 5.59
C LEU A 206 24.99 -9.37 4.63
N GLU A 207 25.93 -8.43 4.85
CA GLU A 207 26.04 -7.19 4.08
C GLU A 207 26.13 -7.44 2.56
N GLN A 208 26.95 -8.40 2.13
CA GLN A 208 27.10 -8.72 0.70
C GLN A 208 25.82 -9.30 0.10
N GLN A 209 25.05 -10.06 0.89
CA GLN A 209 23.80 -10.66 0.40
C GLN A 209 22.65 -9.64 0.37
N CYS A 210 22.70 -8.64 1.25
CA CYS A 210 21.70 -7.58 1.37
C CYS A 210 22.11 -6.28 0.66
N GLU A 211 23.09 -6.33 -0.24
CA GLU A 211 23.59 -5.16 -0.98
C GLU A 211 22.47 -4.34 -1.66
N PRO A 212 21.47 -4.94 -2.34
CA PRO A 212 20.34 -4.19 -2.91
C PRO A 212 19.56 -3.36 -1.90
N LEU A 213 19.33 -3.93 -0.73
CA LEU A 213 18.58 -3.27 0.33
C LEU A 213 19.40 -2.13 0.95
N ILE A 214 20.71 -2.35 1.13
CA ILE A 214 21.65 -1.31 1.58
C ILE A 214 21.70 -0.16 0.56
N ASN A 215 21.80 -0.46 -0.73
CA ASN A 215 21.87 0.55 -1.79
C ASN A 215 20.55 1.31 -1.92
N TYR A 216 19.41 0.63 -1.73
CA TYR A 216 18.11 1.28 -1.62
C TYR A 216 18.05 2.28 -0.45
N LEU A 217 18.54 1.92 0.74
CA LEU A 217 18.56 2.86 1.87
C LEU A 217 19.54 4.02 1.65
N ARG A 218 20.71 3.77 1.04
CA ARG A 218 21.66 4.83 0.65
C ARG A 218 21.03 5.83 -0.31
N ALA A 219 20.24 5.33 -1.26
CA ALA A 219 19.45 6.14 -2.19
C ALA A 219 18.39 6.97 -1.46
N CYS A 220 17.63 6.35 -0.55
CA CYS A 220 16.64 7.05 0.29
C CYS A 220 17.26 8.21 1.08
N MET A 221 18.52 8.07 1.53
CA MET A 221 19.24 9.05 2.35
C MET A 221 20.06 10.07 1.55
N SER A 222 20.01 10.03 0.22
CA SER A 222 20.79 10.91 -0.66
C SER A 222 19.88 11.82 -1.49
N ARG A 223 20.30 13.07 -1.70
CA ARG A 223 19.55 14.06 -2.50
C ARG A 223 20.31 14.49 -3.77
N PRO A 224 19.60 14.71 -4.90
CA PRO A 224 20.21 15.12 -6.17
C PRO A 224 20.71 16.57 -6.15
N THR A 225 20.01 17.48 -5.46
CA THR A 225 20.37 18.90 -5.35
C THR A 225 20.15 19.41 -3.92
N PRO A 226 20.73 20.57 -3.52
CA PRO A 226 20.52 21.10 -2.19
C PRO A 226 19.04 21.48 -1.99
N ASN A 227 18.47 21.11 -0.84
CA ASN A 227 17.05 21.29 -0.49
C ASN A 227 16.05 20.49 -1.34
N ASP A 228 16.52 19.52 -2.11
CA ASP A 228 15.65 18.57 -2.80
C ASP A 228 15.29 17.39 -1.89
N LEU A 229 14.25 16.66 -2.27
CA LEU A 229 13.90 15.40 -1.64
C LEU A 229 14.89 14.29 -2.01
N SER A 230 14.67 13.09 -1.49
CA SER A 230 15.47 11.91 -1.84
C SER A 230 15.47 11.63 -3.35
N HIS A 231 16.54 11.00 -3.86
CA HIS A 231 16.57 10.42 -5.20
C HIS A 231 15.40 9.48 -5.54
N LEU A 232 14.75 8.91 -4.52
CA LEU A 232 13.62 7.99 -4.66
C LEU A 232 12.27 8.65 -4.39
N ALA A 233 12.21 9.98 -4.27
CA ALA A 233 10.94 10.69 -4.27
C ALA A 233 10.20 10.44 -5.60
N LEU A 234 8.94 10.05 -5.48
CA LEU A 234 8.00 9.83 -6.57
C LEU A 234 6.80 10.72 -6.35
N ASP A 235 6.27 11.29 -7.44
CA ASP A 235 5.02 12.04 -7.42
C ASP A 235 3.89 11.18 -6.79
N SER A 236 2.97 11.83 -6.09
CA SER A 236 1.84 11.16 -5.41
C SER A 236 0.99 10.27 -6.32
N ASP A 237 0.88 10.59 -7.62
CA ASP A 237 0.15 9.79 -8.61
C ASP A 237 0.83 8.44 -8.92
N ASP A 238 2.15 8.34 -8.71
CA ASP A 238 2.90 7.11 -8.94
C ASP A 238 2.99 6.23 -7.68
N LEU A 239 2.62 6.74 -6.49
CA LEU A 239 2.71 6.02 -5.23
C LEU A 239 1.54 5.03 -5.01
N PRO A 240 1.73 3.97 -4.20
CA PRO A 240 0.64 3.08 -3.81
C PRO A 240 -0.50 3.84 -3.15
N THR A 241 -1.69 3.77 -3.76
CA THR A 241 -2.87 4.51 -3.29
C THR A 241 -3.81 3.58 -2.53
N VAL A 242 -4.11 3.92 -1.27
CA VAL A 242 -5.08 3.18 -0.45
C VAL A 242 -6.47 3.23 -1.08
N VAL A 243 -7.10 2.07 -1.23
CA VAL A 243 -8.42 1.94 -1.85
C VAL A 243 -9.50 1.63 -0.83
N ALA A 244 -10.72 2.08 -1.13
CA ALA A 244 -11.90 1.65 -0.40
C ALA A 244 -12.17 0.17 -0.67
N LEU A 245 -12.34 -0.59 0.41
CA LEU A 245 -12.59 -2.02 0.35
C LEU A 245 -14.07 -2.30 0.02
N ASP A 246 -14.31 -2.92 -1.13
CA ASP A 246 -15.63 -3.46 -1.48
C ASP A 246 -15.72 -4.97 -1.16
N PRO A 247 -16.92 -5.59 -1.20
CA PRO A 247 -17.09 -6.98 -0.80
C PRO A 247 -16.19 -7.96 -1.58
N ASP A 248 -15.91 -7.66 -2.85
CA ASP A 248 -15.17 -8.53 -3.75
C ASP A 248 -13.68 -8.49 -3.44
N LEU A 249 -13.14 -7.30 -3.21
CA LEU A 249 -11.76 -7.12 -2.79
C LEU A 249 -11.53 -7.66 -1.37
N ILE A 250 -12.49 -7.47 -0.45
CA ILE A 250 -12.45 -8.07 0.89
C ILE A 250 -12.37 -9.60 0.81
N ALA A 251 -13.24 -10.22 -0.01
CA ALA A 251 -13.25 -11.67 -0.17
C ALA A 251 -11.92 -12.18 -0.77
N HIS A 252 -11.36 -11.47 -1.74
CA HIS A 252 -10.06 -11.78 -2.31
C HIS A 252 -8.94 -11.73 -1.27
N ARG A 253 -8.84 -10.62 -0.52
CA ARG A 253 -7.77 -10.43 0.48
C ARG A 253 -7.92 -11.33 1.70
N ARG A 254 -9.15 -11.64 2.14
CA ARG A 254 -9.40 -12.62 3.20
C ARG A 254 -8.92 -14.02 2.82
N ARG A 255 -9.02 -14.42 1.55
CA ARG A 255 -8.49 -15.71 1.10
C ARG A 255 -6.98 -15.80 1.36
N LEU A 256 -6.25 -14.77 0.97
CA LEU A 256 -4.79 -14.68 1.18
C LEU A 256 -4.46 -14.67 2.68
N LEU A 257 -5.25 -13.96 3.47
CA LEU A 257 -5.11 -13.96 4.93
C LEU A 257 -5.31 -15.35 5.54
N TYR A 258 -6.26 -16.13 5.05
CA TYR A 258 -6.51 -17.49 5.55
C TYR A 258 -5.47 -18.52 5.08
N GLU A 259 -4.80 -18.26 3.95
CA GLU A 259 -3.63 -19.03 3.54
C GLU A 259 -2.45 -18.80 4.51
N ASP A 260 -2.24 -17.55 4.93
CA ASP A 260 -1.16 -17.19 5.87
C ASP A 260 -1.48 -17.58 7.32
N PHE A 261 -2.75 -17.44 7.72
CA PHE A 261 -3.25 -17.70 9.08
C PHE A 261 -4.43 -18.68 9.05
N PRO A 262 -4.19 -20.00 8.86
CA PRO A 262 -5.27 -20.99 8.75
C PRO A 262 -6.20 -21.05 9.98
N HIS A 263 -5.71 -20.67 11.16
CA HIS A 263 -6.49 -20.67 12.40
C HIS A 263 -7.55 -19.55 12.46
N PHE A 264 -7.45 -18.51 11.62
CA PHE A 264 -8.52 -17.53 11.43
C PHE A 264 -9.73 -18.11 10.70
N ASN A 265 -9.58 -19.27 10.05
CA ASN A 265 -10.67 -19.97 9.37
C ASN A 265 -11.61 -20.73 10.34
N ASN A 266 -11.43 -20.63 11.66
CA ASN A 266 -12.26 -21.33 12.63
C ASN A 266 -13.72 -20.83 12.61
N ALA A 267 -14.62 -21.73 12.22
CA ALA A 267 -16.01 -21.46 11.83
C ALA A 267 -16.94 -20.79 12.87
N VAL A 268 -16.51 -20.64 14.12
CA VAL A 268 -17.33 -20.06 15.20
C VAL A 268 -17.27 -18.53 15.23
N GLY A 269 -16.21 -17.90 14.68
CA GLY A 269 -16.11 -16.44 14.52
C GLY A 269 -16.83 -15.90 13.27
N HIS A 270 -17.08 -16.76 12.28
CA HIS A 270 -17.67 -16.39 10.99
C HIS A 270 -19.09 -15.83 11.11
N ALA A 271 -19.87 -16.25 12.12
CA ALA A 271 -21.20 -15.70 12.33
C ALA A 271 -21.16 -14.21 12.73
N GLN A 272 -20.22 -13.82 13.60
CA GLN A 272 -20.15 -12.44 14.10
C GLN A 272 -19.50 -11.48 13.09
N ALA A 273 -18.40 -11.88 12.44
CA ALA A 273 -17.73 -11.01 11.45
C ALA A 273 -18.55 -10.83 10.17
N THR A 274 -19.32 -11.85 9.75
CA THR A 274 -20.25 -11.74 8.62
C THR A 274 -21.43 -10.84 8.96
N LEU A 275 -21.97 -10.91 10.19
CA LEU A 275 -23.04 -10.02 10.63
C LEU A 275 -22.60 -8.55 10.72
N VAL A 276 -21.37 -8.28 11.19
CA VAL A 276 -20.82 -6.91 11.23
C VAL A 276 -20.55 -6.39 9.82
N SER A 277 -19.97 -7.21 8.93
CA SER A 277 -19.77 -6.86 7.52
C SER A 277 -21.09 -6.62 6.79
N GLN A 278 -22.14 -7.43 7.03
CA GLN A 278 -23.48 -7.20 6.50
C GLN A 278 -24.10 -5.91 7.03
N GLY A 279 -23.88 -5.58 8.31
CA GLY A 279 -24.31 -4.31 8.91
C GLY A 279 -23.61 -3.10 8.30
N ILE A 280 -22.29 -3.19 8.06
CA ILE A 280 -21.50 -2.14 7.38
C ILE A 280 -21.88 -2.03 5.91
N HIS A 281 -22.18 -3.14 5.22
CA HIS A 281 -22.68 -3.12 3.85
C HIS A 281 -24.04 -2.44 3.75
N ALA A 282 -24.97 -2.74 4.66
CA ALA A 282 -26.25 -2.05 4.72
C ALA A 282 -26.05 -0.54 4.93
N LEU A 283 -25.16 -0.15 5.84
CA LEU A 283 -24.87 1.26 6.11
C LEU A 283 -24.18 1.96 4.93
N THR A 284 -23.22 1.31 4.28
CA THR A 284 -22.49 1.88 3.13
C THR A 284 -23.41 2.01 1.91
N GLN A 285 -24.27 1.02 1.69
CA GLN A 285 -25.30 1.06 0.66
C GLN A 285 -26.32 2.17 0.95
N GLU A 286 -26.71 2.35 2.22
CA GLU A 286 -27.60 3.43 2.64
C GLU A 286 -26.96 4.82 2.46
N VAL A 287 -25.68 4.99 2.81
CA VAL A 287 -24.93 6.23 2.56
C VAL A 287 -24.80 6.51 1.06
N HIS A 288 -24.54 5.47 0.26
CA HIS A 288 -24.43 5.62 -1.19
C HIS A 288 -25.78 5.98 -1.83
N LEU A 289 -26.86 5.31 -1.45
CA LEU A 289 -28.22 5.62 -1.88
C LEU A 289 -28.63 7.04 -1.45
N GLY A 290 -28.30 7.45 -0.22
CA GLY A 290 -28.57 8.80 0.27
C GLY A 290 -27.80 9.89 -0.51
N ARG A 291 -26.57 9.61 -0.95
CA ARG A 291 -25.81 10.52 -1.84
C ARG A 291 -26.44 10.62 -3.23
N ILE A 292 -26.88 9.50 -3.80
CA ILE A 292 -27.59 9.48 -5.09
C ILE A 292 -28.91 10.24 -4.99
N GLU A 293 -29.67 10.01 -3.91
CA GLU A 293 -30.94 10.69 -3.68
C GLU A 293 -30.74 12.19 -3.51
N SER A 294 -29.75 12.62 -2.72
CA SER A 294 -29.37 14.02 -2.57
C SER A 294 -28.93 14.68 -3.90
N GLN A 295 -28.22 13.94 -4.76
CA GLN A 295 -27.85 14.43 -6.09
C GLN A 295 -29.06 14.53 -7.02
N GLN A 296 -29.95 13.53 -7.00
CA GLN A 296 -31.20 13.55 -7.76
C GLN A 296 -32.13 14.67 -7.31
N GLU A 297 -32.20 14.97 -6.01
CA GLU A 297 -32.95 16.10 -5.48
C GLU A 297 -32.37 17.44 -5.94
N ARG A 298 -31.04 17.58 -5.93
CA ARG A 298 -30.35 18.77 -6.46
C ARG A 298 -30.58 18.95 -7.95
N ASP A 299 -30.52 17.87 -8.74
CA ASP A 299 -30.77 17.92 -10.17
C ASP A 299 -32.25 18.19 -10.50
N ARG A 300 -33.18 17.62 -9.74
CA ARG A 300 -34.62 17.93 -9.84
C ARG A 300 -34.89 19.38 -9.49
N ALA A 301 -34.27 19.92 -8.42
CA ALA A 301 -34.39 21.33 -8.04
C ALA A 301 -33.80 22.26 -9.11
N ARG A 302 -32.65 21.91 -9.71
CA ARG A 302 -32.03 22.68 -10.81
C ARG A 302 -32.86 22.66 -12.09
N ASN A 303 -33.57 21.56 -12.36
CA ASN A 303 -34.38 21.38 -13.56
C ASN A 303 -35.87 21.72 -13.39
N LYS A 304 -36.28 22.29 -12.25
CA LYS A 304 -37.63 22.85 -12.08
C LYS A 304 -37.90 23.87 -13.17
N THR A 305 -39.00 23.68 -13.89
CA THR A 305 -39.51 24.63 -14.89
C THR A 305 -40.83 25.21 -14.42
N PHE A 306 -41.21 26.37 -14.93
CA PHE A 306 -42.49 26.97 -14.57
C PHE A 306 -43.70 26.06 -14.90
N GLN A 307 -43.59 25.26 -15.96
CA GLN A 307 -44.62 24.29 -16.35
C GLN A 307 -44.81 23.18 -15.32
N SER A 308 -43.72 22.68 -14.71
CA SER A 308 -43.79 21.60 -13.73
C SER A 308 -44.35 22.04 -12.37
N GLU A 309 -44.04 23.28 -11.94
CA GLU A 309 -44.47 23.81 -10.64
C GLU A 309 -45.87 24.46 -10.70
N TYR A 310 -46.25 25.05 -11.84
CA TYR A 310 -47.52 25.79 -11.99
C TYR A 310 -48.32 25.37 -13.22
N PRO A 311 -48.74 24.08 -13.33
CA PRO A 311 -49.38 23.54 -14.53
C PRO A 311 -50.69 24.26 -14.89
N ALA A 312 -51.48 24.65 -13.89
CA ALA A 312 -52.76 25.35 -14.10
C ALA A 312 -52.59 26.79 -14.62
N SER A 313 -51.43 27.41 -14.39
CA SER A 313 -51.14 28.79 -14.75
C SER A 313 -50.25 28.91 -15.99
N TYR A 314 -49.61 27.81 -16.42
CA TYR A 314 -48.71 27.77 -17.57
C TYR A 314 -49.37 28.26 -18.87
N ASN A 315 -50.55 27.75 -19.21
CA ASN A 315 -51.28 28.15 -20.43
C ASN A 315 -51.76 29.62 -20.38
N LYS A 316 -52.03 30.15 -19.17
CA LYS A 316 -52.37 31.56 -19.00
C LYS A 316 -51.13 32.43 -19.23
N LEU A 317 -49.98 32.03 -18.70
CA LEU A 317 -48.71 32.73 -18.88
C LEU A 317 -48.27 32.78 -20.36
N LEU A 318 -48.38 31.67 -21.10
CA LEU A 318 -48.09 31.63 -22.54
C LEU A 318 -48.99 32.61 -23.32
N THR A 319 -50.27 32.66 -22.98
CA THR A 319 -51.24 33.59 -23.59
C THR A 319 -50.89 35.05 -23.28
N TYR A 320 -50.54 35.39 -22.04
CA TYR A 320 -50.17 36.75 -21.65
C TYR A 320 -48.83 37.21 -22.24
N ALA A 321 -47.86 36.29 -22.35
CA ALA A 321 -46.57 36.57 -22.96
C ALA A 321 -46.60 36.53 -24.51
N GLN A 322 -47.72 36.07 -25.10
CA GLN A 322 -47.89 35.85 -26.55
C GLN A 322 -46.84 34.90 -27.16
N VAL A 323 -46.53 33.82 -26.45
CA VAL A 323 -45.47 32.88 -26.83
C VAL A 323 -46.04 31.48 -27.05
N GLN A 324 -45.56 30.77 -28.08
CA GLN A 324 -46.08 29.45 -28.48
C GLN A 324 -45.55 28.28 -27.62
N ASN A 325 -44.38 28.42 -26.99
CA ASN A 325 -43.77 27.37 -26.18
C ASN A 325 -42.91 27.96 -25.04
N GLY A 326 -42.78 27.24 -23.93
CA GLY A 326 -42.05 27.65 -22.74
C GLY A 326 -40.56 27.96 -22.96
N ASN A 327 -39.95 27.42 -24.01
CA ASN A 327 -38.55 27.73 -24.38
C ASN A 327 -38.33 29.17 -24.83
N LEU A 328 -39.40 29.86 -25.22
CA LEU A 328 -39.37 31.25 -25.68
C LEU A 328 -39.83 32.23 -24.57
N LEU A 329 -40.16 31.74 -23.37
CA LEU A 329 -40.43 32.57 -22.20
C LEU A 329 -39.12 33.14 -21.64
N GLN A 330 -39.20 34.36 -21.11
CA GLN A 330 -38.05 35.01 -20.47
C GLN A 330 -37.51 34.16 -19.30
N PRO A 331 -36.17 34.07 -19.12
CA PRO A 331 -35.55 33.20 -18.11
C PRO A 331 -36.02 33.42 -16.67
N VAL A 332 -36.55 34.62 -16.37
CA VAL A 332 -37.08 35.02 -15.07
C VAL A 332 -38.19 34.09 -14.55
N TRP A 333 -38.99 33.49 -15.44
CA TRP A 333 -40.07 32.58 -15.05
C TRP A 333 -39.56 31.23 -14.53
N ASN A 334 -38.45 30.74 -15.08
CA ASN A 334 -37.77 29.55 -14.55
C ASN A 334 -36.97 29.87 -13.29
N GLN A 335 -36.49 31.11 -13.13
CA GLN A 335 -35.89 31.57 -11.86
C GLN A 335 -36.92 31.64 -10.73
N LEU A 336 -38.13 32.12 -11.01
CA LEU A 336 -39.25 32.13 -10.06
C LEU A 336 -39.67 30.71 -9.64
N ALA A 337 -39.63 29.75 -10.56
CA ALA A 337 -39.90 28.35 -10.25
C ALA A 337 -38.80 27.69 -9.38
N ARG A 338 -37.57 28.24 -9.41
CA ARG A 338 -36.41 27.78 -8.63
C ARG A 338 -36.24 28.51 -7.29
N SER A 339 -36.90 29.65 -7.08
CA SER A 339 -36.80 30.44 -5.84
C SER A 339 -37.69 29.93 -4.71
N LYS A 340 -38.21 28.71 -4.84
CA LYS A 340 -39.07 28.01 -3.89
C LYS A 340 -38.51 26.62 -3.65
#